data_AF-A0A9K3D3V6-F1
#
_entry.id   AF-A0A9K3D3V6-F1
#
_cell.length_a   1.000
_cell.length_b   1.000
_cell.length_c   1.000
_cell.angle_alpha   90.00
_cell.angle_beta   90.00
_cell.angle_gamma   90.00
#
_symmetry.space_group_name_H-M   'P 1'
#
loop_
_entity.id
_entity.type
_entity.pdbx_description
1 polymer ?
#
loop_
_entity_poly.entity_id
_entity_poly.type
_entity_poly.pdbx_seq_one_letter_code
_entity_poly.pdbx_strand_id
1 'polypeptide(L)'
;ESQQIDRILLCFAHHYLSSEGHMFNHTHTVYAMSFALCMLNVDQHSPHIKRRMTVDVFTRNTKLVDNHNEMTDEILALLFDNMKKPFTLPEIESAKVDTAGNEEEARSLLTEQLCRQTEALRREARRRNRACKLDPSLVLQTDFLSLATGSVEILGAIIQTLTFPILASLALALEASSSEVINNLVLESLSMLSSLSGISSLRLSVERSAVVNALSKFTKLDHVWTRASVRTSRTPCLTLREIKAIKMIIAISSDTNVVISDAYGAILAIASNVSRILDEYETYKVTHDDRDMSELTKHNHALVHEYIRQRDVASIYTVCERLPQDAIVPFIRALTAVSEQ
;
A
#
# COMPACT_ATOMS: atom_id res chain seq x y z
N GLU A 1 -7.48 0.07 -22.16
CA GLU A 1 -6.49 0.71 -23.06
C GLU A 1 -6.70 2.22 -23.19
N SER A 2 -7.87 2.72 -23.61
CA SER A 2 -8.11 4.19 -23.74
C SER A 2 -7.83 5.00 -22.47
N GLN A 3 -8.18 4.48 -21.28
CA GLN A 3 -7.88 5.12 -19.99
C GLN A 3 -6.38 5.14 -19.64
N GLN A 4 -5.57 4.24 -20.20
CA GLN A 4 -4.12 4.23 -19.96
C GLN A 4 -3.44 5.31 -20.82
N ILE A 5 -3.87 5.45 -22.08
CA ILE A 5 -3.41 6.52 -22.98
C ILE A 5 -3.71 7.89 -22.35
N ASP A 6 -4.93 8.06 -21.83
CA ASP A 6 -5.35 9.31 -21.18
C ASP A 6 -4.43 9.72 -20.01
N ARG A 7 -4.09 8.77 -19.13
CA ARG A 7 -3.17 9.04 -18.01
C ARG A 7 -1.76 9.38 -18.46
N ILE A 8 -1.26 8.69 -19.50
CA ILE A 8 0.08 8.96 -20.06
C ILE A 8 0.12 10.37 -20.63
N LEU A 9 -0.91 10.78 -21.37
CA LEU A 9 -1.02 12.13 -21.94
C LEU A 9 -1.10 13.20 -20.86
N LEU A 10 -1.82 12.95 -19.78
CA LEU A 10 -1.89 13.88 -18.66
C LEU A 10 -0.54 14.04 -17.94
N CYS A 11 0.15 12.93 -17.65
CA CYS A 11 1.50 12.97 -17.08
C CYS A 11 2.50 13.68 -18.02
N PHE A 12 2.41 13.42 -19.33
CA PHE A 12 3.23 14.10 -20.34
C PHE A 12 3.01 15.62 -20.29
N ALA A 13 1.75 16.07 -20.22
CA ALA A 13 1.43 17.49 -20.18
C ALA A 13 2.04 18.21 -18.96
N HIS A 14 1.98 17.58 -17.78
CA HIS A 14 2.62 18.11 -16.57
C HIS A 14 4.14 18.14 -16.68
N HIS A 15 4.74 17.08 -17.22
CA HIS A 15 6.19 16.98 -17.36
C HIS A 15 6.74 17.98 -18.38
N TYR A 16 6.04 18.17 -19.50
CA TYR A 16 6.41 19.15 -20.54
C TYR A 16 6.52 20.57 -19.96
N LEU A 17 5.55 21.00 -19.15
CA LEU A 17 5.60 22.33 -18.50
C LEU A 17 6.69 22.45 -17.43
N SER A 18 7.12 21.33 -16.86
CA SER A 18 8.21 21.31 -15.89
C SER A 18 9.60 21.33 -16.55
N SER A 19 9.66 21.16 -17.89
CA SER A 19 10.91 21.17 -18.65
C SER A 19 11.31 22.59 -19.08
N GLU A 20 12.62 22.83 -19.18
CA GLU A 20 13.14 24.12 -19.66
C GLU A 20 12.85 24.31 -21.14
N GLY A 21 12.36 25.49 -21.54
CA GLY A 21 12.06 25.83 -22.93
C GLY A 21 10.69 25.39 -23.44
N HIS A 22 9.72 25.14 -22.55
CA HIS A 22 8.34 24.84 -22.95
C HIS A 22 7.67 26.03 -23.67
N MET A 23 6.85 25.72 -24.68
CA MET A 23 6.19 26.73 -25.53
C MET A 23 4.80 27.14 -25.04
N PHE A 24 4.18 26.34 -24.17
CA PHE A 24 2.82 26.53 -23.66
C PHE A 24 2.86 26.81 -22.16
N ASN A 25 1.89 27.55 -21.61
CA ASN A 25 1.88 27.85 -20.17
C ASN A 25 0.84 27.02 -19.39
N HIS A 26 -0.12 26.41 -20.09
CA HIS A 26 -1.25 25.75 -19.45
C HIS A 26 -1.25 24.22 -19.70
N THR A 27 -1.43 23.43 -18.63
CA THR A 27 -1.41 21.96 -18.71
C THR A 27 -2.53 21.44 -19.59
N HIS A 28 -3.71 22.05 -19.50
CA HIS A 28 -4.86 21.71 -20.32
C HIS A 28 -4.57 21.89 -21.82
N THR A 29 -3.87 22.97 -22.20
CA THR A 29 -3.46 23.23 -23.59
C THR A 29 -2.52 22.14 -24.10
N VAL A 30 -1.50 21.79 -23.32
CA VAL A 30 -0.55 20.74 -23.69
C VAL A 30 -1.26 19.39 -23.82
N TYR A 31 -2.14 19.04 -22.88
CA TYR A 31 -2.93 17.81 -22.92
C TYR A 31 -3.82 17.74 -24.17
N ALA A 32 -4.57 18.82 -24.45
CA ALA A 32 -5.44 18.90 -25.63
C ALA A 32 -4.63 18.80 -26.93
N MET A 33 -3.46 19.45 -26.99
CA MET A 33 -2.54 19.36 -28.13
C MET A 33 -2.03 17.92 -28.32
N SER A 34 -1.57 17.27 -27.27
CA SER A 34 -1.06 15.90 -27.36
C SER A 34 -2.15 14.92 -27.83
N PHE A 35 -3.37 15.08 -27.34
CA PHE A 35 -4.51 14.27 -27.80
C PHE A 35 -4.83 14.53 -29.28
N ALA A 36 -4.81 15.79 -29.72
CA ALA A 36 -4.99 16.17 -31.13
C ALA A 36 -3.90 15.56 -32.03
N LEU A 37 -2.65 15.51 -31.58
CA LEU A 37 -1.55 14.87 -32.30
C LEU A 37 -1.68 13.35 -32.37
N CYS A 38 -2.14 12.69 -31.30
CA CYS A 38 -2.45 11.26 -31.34
C CYS A 38 -3.54 10.95 -32.37
N MET A 39 -4.62 11.76 -32.40
CA MET A 39 -5.68 11.61 -33.41
C MET A 39 -5.16 11.87 -34.83
N LEU A 40 -4.33 12.90 -35.02
CA LEU A 40 -3.71 13.20 -36.31
C LEU A 40 -2.79 12.07 -36.77
N ASN A 41 -2.03 11.44 -35.86
CA ASN A 41 -1.18 10.29 -36.20
C ASN A 41 -2.01 9.13 -36.77
N VAL A 42 -3.12 8.80 -36.10
CA VAL A 42 -4.03 7.74 -36.56
C VAL A 42 -4.65 8.12 -37.90
N ASP A 43 -5.10 9.37 -38.06
CA ASP A 43 -5.67 9.89 -39.32
C ASP A 43 -4.69 9.81 -40.50
N GLN A 44 -3.43 10.19 -40.29
CA GLN A 44 -2.42 10.22 -41.35
C GLN A 44 -1.82 8.86 -41.68
N HIS A 45 -1.78 7.91 -40.74
CA HIS A 45 -1.01 6.66 -40.91
C HIS A 45 -1.84 5.38 -40.85
N SER A 46 -3.09 5.43 -40.40
CA SER A 46 -3.94 4.23 -40.39
C SER A 46 -4.41 3.85 -41.79
N PRO A 47 -4.26 2.58 -42.23
CA PRO A 47 -4.74 2.13 -43.53
C PRO A 47 -6.27 2.12 -43.63
N HIS A 48 -6.98 2.22 -42.51
CA HIS A 48 -8.44 2.22 -42.45
C HIS A 48 -9.07 3.58 -42.80
N ILE A 49 -8.26 4.66 -42.84
CA ILE A 49 -8.74 6.03 -43.07
C ILE A 49 -8.46 6.43 -44.51
N LYS A 50 -9.54 6.50 -45.31
CA LYS A 50 -9.47 6.80 -46.76
C LYS A 50 -9.42 8.30 -47.07
N ARG A 51 -9.96 9.14 -46.19
CA ARG A 51 -9.98 10.61 -46.32
C ARG A 51 -9.30 11.20 -45.11
N ARG A 52 -8.14 11.80 -45.34
CA ARG A 52 -7.29 12.39 -44.29
C ARG A 52 -7.61 13.86 -44.11
N MET A 53 -7.41 14.36 -42.90
CA MET A 53 -7.60 15.76 -42.59
C MET A 53 -6.50 16.62 -43.23
N THR A 54 -6.86 17.80 -43.72
CA THR A 54 -5.90 18.81 -44.19
C THR A 54 -5.42 19.67 -43.03
N VAL A 55 -4.33 20.42 -43.25
CA VAL A 55 -3.79 21.38 -42.28
C VAL A 55 -4.87 22.35 -41.78
N ASP A 56 -5.70 22.87 -42.68
CA ASP A 56 -6.77 23.82 -42.34
C ASP A 56 -7.82 23.19 -41.41
N VAL A 57 -8.17 21.93 -41.66
CA VAL A 57 -9.13 21.20 -40.82
C VAL A 57 -8.54 20.89 -39.46
N PHE A 58 -7.27 20.47 -39.41
CA PHE A 58 -6.55 20.25 -38.15
C PHE A 58 -6.47 21.54 -37.33
N THR A 59 -6.03 22.63 -37.96
CA THR A 59 -5.86 23.94 -37.31
C THR A 59 -7.18 24.44 -36.73
N ARG A 60 -8.27 24.37 -37.52
CA ARG A 60 -9.60 24.77 -37.05
C ARG A 60 -10.08 23.90 -35.89
N ASN A 61 -9.93 22.58 -35.98
CA ASN A 61 -10.43 21.66 -34.95
C ASN A 61 -9.67 21.81 -33.63
N THR A 62 -8.35 21.98 -33.70
CA THR A 62 -7.49 22.06 -32.52
C THR A 62 -7.65 23.40 -31.81
N LYS A 63 -7.83 24.50 -32.55
CA LYS A 63 -8.13 25.83 -31.97
C LYS A 63 -9.46 25.89 -31.22
N LEU A 64 -10.45 25.08 -31.58
CA LEU A 64 -11.75 25.04 -30.86
C LEU A 64 -11.60 24.53 -29.41
N VAL A 65 -10.54 23.79 -29.12
CA VAL A 65 -10.27 23.20 -27.80
C VAL A 65 -9.26 24.04 -27.00
N ASP A 66 -8.68 25.06 -27.64
CA ASP A 66 -7.70 25.96 -27.04
C ASP A 66 -8.39 27.15 -26.35
N ASN A 67 -8.64 27.00 -25.05
CA ASN A 67 -9.27 28.03 -24.23
C ASN A 67 -8.36 29.23 -23.93
N HIS A 68 -7.05 29.10 -24.15
CA HIS A 68 -6.04 30.09 -23.77
C HIS A 68 -5.38 30.76 -24.98
N ASN A 69 -5.77 30.35 -26.19
CA ASN A 69 -5.29 30.89 -27.47
C ASN A 69 -3.75 30.85 -27.61
N GLU A 70 -3.13 29.80 -27.07
CA GLU A 70 -1.69 29.55 -27.12
C GLU A 70 -1.28 28.76 -28.39
N MET A 71 -2.22 28.11 -29.07
CA MET A 71 -2.00 27.31 -30.26
C MET A 71 -2.06 28.16 -31.53
N THR A 72 -0.96 28.88 -31.82
CA THR A 72 -0.84 29.71 -33.02
C THR A 72 -0.85 28.87 -34.32
N ASP A 73 -1.27 29.48 -35.43
CA ASP A 73 -1.33 28.80 -36.73
C ASP A 73 0.03 28.28 -37.18
N GLU A 74 1.10 29.01 -36.86
CA GLU A 74 2.48 28.63 -37.18
C GLU A 74 2.90 27.34 -36.45
N ILE A 75 2.56 27.22 -35.16
CA ILE A 75 2.86 26.02 -34.36
C ILE A 75 2.06 24.82 -34.89
N LEU A 76 0.77 25.01 -35.17
CA LEU A 76 -0.11 23.95 -35.67
C LEU A 76 0.31 23.45 -37.05
N ALA A 77 0.73 24.35 -37.95
CA ALA A 77 1.25 23.99 -39.25
C ALA A 77 2.57 23.20 -39.14
N LEU A 78 3.50 23.64 -38.27
CA LEU A 78 4.76 22.94 -38.02
C LEU A 78 4.53 21.53 -37.47
N LEU A 79 3.65 21.41 -36.48
CA LEU A 79 3.31 20.12 -35.90
C LEU A 79 2.66 19.19 -36.93
N PHE A 80 1.75 19.71 -37.76
CA PHE A 80 1.13 18.92 -38.83
C PHE A 80 2.17 18.40 -39.82
N ASP A 81 3.14 19.22 -40.22
CA ASP A 81 4.18 18.83 -41.16
C ASP A 81 5.10 17.74 -40.58
N ASN A 82 5.44 17.85 -39.28
CA ASN A 82 6.21 16.84 -38.56
C ASN A 82 5.46 15.49 -38.47
N MET A 83 4.13 15.53 -38.35
CA MET A 83 3.27 14.34 -38.29
C MET A 83 3.12 13.60 -39.62
N LYS A 84 3.79 14.04 -40.70
CA LYS A 84 3.99 13.22 -41.91
C LYS A 84 4.82 11.96 -41.64
N LYS A 85 5.59 11.94 -40.55
CA LYS A 85 6.26 10.73 -40.06
C LYS A 85 5.43 10.12 -38.92
N PRO A 86 5.19 8.79 -38.91
CA PRO A 86 4.47 8.16 -37.82
C PRO A 86 5.28 8.17 -36.53
N PHE A 87 4.61 8.12 -35.38
CA PHE A 87 5.27 7.84 -34.10
C PHE A 87 5.99 6.50 -34.15
N THR A 88 7.27 6.48 -33.79
CA THR A 88 8.08 5.27 -33.66
C THR A 88 8.11 4.82 -32.20
N LEU A 89 7.86 3.53 -31.96
CA LEU A 89 7.98 2.89 -30.65
C LEU A 89 9.07 1.81 -30.76
N PRO A 90 10.26 2.02 -30.18
CA PRO A 90 11.40 1.13 -30.39
C PRO A 90 11.19 -0.33 -29.93
N GLU A 91 10.27 -0.57 -28.98
CA GLU A 91 10.05 -1.90 -28.38
C GLU A 91 9.11 -2.81 -29.18
N ILE A 92 8.30 -2.26 -30.09
CA ILE A 92 7.29 -3.04 -30.85
C ILE A 92 7.90 -3.71 -32.09
N GLU A 93 9.02 -3.19 -32.60
CA GLU A 93 9.71 -3.80 -33.76
C GLU A 93 10.46 -5.10 -33.39
N SER A 94 10.93 -5.23 -32.14
CA SER A 94 11.62 -6.44 -31.66
C SER A 94 10.69 -7.59 -31.26
N ALA A 95 9.39 -7.34 -31.08
CA ALA A 95 8.41 -8.34 -30.63
C ALA A 95 7.84 -9.22 -31.77
N LYS A 96 8.35 -9.08 -33.01
CA LYS A 96 7.96 -9.89 -34.16
C LYS A 96 8.94 -11.02 -34.49
N VAL A 97 9.78 -11.45 -33.54
CA VAL A 97 10.70 -12.58 -33.75
C VAL A 97 10.22 -13.80 -32.96
N ASP A 98 9.97 -14.86 -33.72
CA ASP A 98 9.52 -16.18 -33.32
C ASP A 98 10.23 -16.76 -32.09
N THR A 99 9.48 -17.30 -31.13
CA THR A 99 9.84 -18.60 -30.52
C THR A 99 8.58 -19.29 -30.00
N ALA A 100 8.25 -20.41 -30.63
CA ALA A 100 7.25 -21.36 -30.21
C ALA A 100 7.76 -22.22 -29.04
N GLY A 101 6.86 -22.57 -28.12
CA GLY A 101 6.89 -23.86 -27.43
C GLY A 101 7.03 -23.84 -25.91
N ASN A 102 5.89 -24.03 -25.23
CA ASN A 102 5.71 -24.70 -23.93
C ASN A 102 5.87 -23.94 -22.60
N GLU A 103 6.39 -22.71 -22.54
CA GLU A 103 6.38 -21.92 -21.27
C GLU A 103 5.16 -21.00 -21.12
N GLU A 104 4.52 -20.63 -22.24
CA GLU A 104 3.46 -19.62 -22.29
C GLU A 104 2.12 -20.14 -21.75
N GLU A 105 1.81 -21.44 -21.93
CA GLU A 105 0.60 -22.06 -21.38
C GLU A 105 0.63 -22.18 -19.86
N ALA A 106 1.79 -22.50 -19.25
CA ALA A 106 1.94 -22.58 -17.80
C ALA A 106 1.84 -21.21 -17.13
N ARG A 107 2.41 -20.17 -17.76
CA ARG A 107 2.27 -18.78 -17.32
C ARG A 107 0.85 -18.26 -17.54
N SER A 108 0.20 -18.60 -18.64
CA SER A 108 -1.18 -18.23 -18.94
C SER A 108 -2.16 -18.83 -17.93
N LEU A 109 -2.02 -20.12 -17.60
CA LEU A 109 -2.83 -20.80 -16.57
C LEU A 109 -2.63 -20.21 -15.18
N LEU A 110 -1.38 -19.94 -14.77
CA LEU A 110 -1.09 -19.29 -13.49
C LEU A 110 -1.65 -17.87 -13.44
N THR A 111 -1.52 -17.11 -14.53
CA THR A 111 -2.04 -15.74 -14.66
C THR A 111 -3.56 -15.74 -14.65
N GLU A 112 -4.21 -16.69 -15.31
CA GLU A 112 -5.67 -16.83 -15.31
C GLU A 112 -6.20 -17.23 -13.93
N GLN A 113 -5.51 -18.13 -13.23
CA GLN A 113 -5.85 -18.56 -11.87
C GLN A 113 -5.69 -17.41 -10.85
N LEU A 114 -4.64 -16.60 -11.01
CA LEU A 114 -4.41 -15.40 -10.19
C LEU A 114 -5.44 -14.29 -10.49
N CYS A 115 -5.79 -14.08 -11.75
CA CYS A 115 -6.85 -13.15 -12.17
C CYS A 115 -8.21 -13.55 -11.61
N ARG A 116 -8.58 -14.84 -11.66
CA ARG A 116 -9.84 -15.34 -11.10
C ARG A 116 -9.93 -15.14 -9.58
N GLN A 117 -8.83 -15.38 -8.84
CA GLN A 117 -8.77 -15.10 -7.40
C GLN A 117 -8.90 -13.60 -7.11
N THR A 118 -8.18 -12.77 -7.87
CA THR A 118 -8.21 -11.30 -7.72
C THR A 118 -9.59 -10.72 -8.03
N GLU A 119 -10.29 -11.25 -9.04
CA GLU A 119 -11.66 -10.85 -9.37
C GLU A 119 -12.69 -11.26 -8.31
N ALA A 120 -12.54 -12.44 -7.68
CA ALA A 120 -13.40 -12.87 -6.58
C ALA A 120 -13.29 -11.91 -5.39
N LEU A 121 -12.07 -11.58 -4.99
CA LEU A 121 -11.78 -10.58 -3.96
C LEU A 121 -12.32 -9.18 -4.35
N ARG A 122 -12.19 -8.79 -5.63
CA ARG A 122 -12.71 -7.53 -6.17
C ARG A 122 -14.24 -7.44 -6.13
N ARG A 123 -14.95 -8.56 -6.36
CA ARG A 123 -16.42 -8.62 -6.23
C ARG A 123 -16.86 -8.47 -4.78
N GLU A 124 -16.13 -9.06 -3.83
CA GLU A 124 -16.41 -8.88 -2.40
C GLU A 124 -16.15 -7.45 -1.93
N ALA A 125 -15.04 -6.84 -2.34
CA ALA A 125 -14.73 -5.43 -2.03
C ALA A 125 -15.80 -4.47 -2.59
N ARG A 126 -16.27 -4.69 -3.83
CA ARG A 126 -17.38 -3.91 -4.44
C ARG A 126 -18.71 -4.08 -3.71
N ARG A 127 -19.00 -5.26 -3.16
CA ARG A 127 -20.19 -5.49 -2.33
C ARG A 127 -20.12 -4.72 -1.02
N ARG A 128 -18.94 -4.69 -0.38
CA ARG A 128 -18.69 -3.94 0.87
C ARG A 128 -18.77 -2.42 0.68
N ASN A 129 -18.25 -1.88 -0.42
CA ASN A 129 -18.31 -0.44 -0.72
C ASN A 129 -19.72 0.11 -0.93
N ARG A 130 -20.71 -0.72 -1.28
CA ARG A 130 -22.11 -0.28 -1.44
C ARG A 130 -22.88 -0.16 -0.11
N ALA A 131 -22.34 -0.67 0.99
CA ALA A 131 -23.02 -0.69 2.29
C ALA A 131 -22.75 0.54 3.18
N CYS A 132 -21.76 1.38 2.85
CA CYS A 132 -21.39 2.54 3.66
C CYS A 132 -21.97 3.85 3.09
N LYS A 133 -22.97 4.43 3.77
CA LYS A 133 -23.42 5.83 3.55
C LYS A 133 -22.43 6.77 4.26
N LEU A 134 -21.93 7.80 3.56
CA LEU A 134 -20.85 8.67 4.04
C LEU A 134 -21.30 9.73 5.07
N ASP A 135 -20.41 10.00 6.02
CA ASP A 135 -20.43 11.14 6.94
C ASP A 135 -19.49 12.27 6.41
N PRO A 136 -19.90 13.55 6.32
CA PRO A 136 -19.15 14.61 5.62
C PRO A 136 -17.91 15.19 6.34
N SER A 137 -17.58 14.74 7.55
CA SER A 137 -16.59 15.40 8.42
C SER A 137 -15.12 15.00 8.20
N LEU A 138 -14.84 13.98 7.37
CA LEU A 138 -13.49 13.39 7.21
C LEU A 138 -12.62 14.00 6.08
N VAL A 139 -13.01 15.13 5.50
CA VAL A 139 -12.40 15.69 4.27
C VAL A 139 -11.12 16.53 4.52
N LEU A 140 -10.71 16.76 5.77
CA LEU A 140 -9.68 17.77 6.07
C LEU A 140 -8.21 17.30 6.10
N GLN A 141 -7.89 16.09 5.61
CA GLN A 141 -6.50 15.58 5.63
C GLN A 141 -5.98 15.11 4.26
N THR A 142 -6.69 15.42 3.18
CA THR A 142 -6.48 14.86 1.83
C THR A 142 -5.62 15.70 0.87
N ASP A 143 -5.13 16.86 1.28
CA ASP A 143 -4.54 17.84 0.35
C ASP A 143 -3.31 17.31 -0.41
N PHE A 144 -2.50 16.43 0.19
CA PHE A 144 -1.31 15.87 -0.49
C PHE A 144 -1.62 14.79 -1.55
N LEU A 145 -2.66 13.97 -1.36
CA LEU A 145 -3.00 12.89 -2.29
C LEU A 145 -3.88 13.35 -3.46
N SER A 146 -4.64 14.42 -3.23
CA SER A 146 -5.43 15.11 -4.26
C SER A 146 -4.56 15.68 -5.38
N LEU A 147 -3.35 16.17 -5.05
CA LEU A 147 -2.44 16.84 -5.99
C LEU A 147 -1.76 15.88 -6.98
N ALA A 148 -1.61 14.59 -6.66
CA ALA A 148 -0.81 13.66 -7.47
C ALA A 148 -1.64 12.70 -8.36
N THR A 149 -2.92 12.46 -8.07
CA THR A 149 -3.71 11.41 -8.77
C THR A 149 -5.10 11.80 -9.23
N GLY A 150 -5.59 13.01 -8.94
CA GLY A 150 -6.92 13.47 -9.37
C GLY A 150 -8.12 12.68 -8.81
N SER A 151 -7.89 11.54 -8.13
CA SER A 151 -8.92 10.76 -7.43
C SER A 151 -8.30 9.79 -6.43
N VAL A 152 -8.37 10.14 -5.14
CA VAL A 152 -7.99 9.30 -3.98
C VAL A 152 -8.66 7.91 -4.05
N GLU A 153 -9.81 7.82 -4.70
CA GLU A 153 -10.57 6.59 -4.93
C GLU A 153 -9.83 5.56 -5.80
N ILE A 154 -9.11 6.01 -6.84
CA ILE A 154 -8.37 5.11 -7.73
C ILE A 154 -7.17 4.54 -7.00
N LEU A 155 -6.45 5.38 -6.24
CA LEU A 155 -5.33 4.94 -5.41
C LEU A 155 -5.79 3.92 -4.35
N GLY A 156 -6.90 4.19 -3.68
CA GLY A 156 -7.52 3.25 -2.74
C GLY A 156 -7.84 1.92 -3.41
N ALA A 157 -8.47 1.92 -4.59
CA ALA A 157 -8.79 0.69 -5.31
C ALA A 157 -7.56 -0.12 -5.75
N ILE A 158 -6.48 0.56 -6.16
CA ILE A 158 -5.21 -0.09 -6.52
C ILE A 158 -4.63 -0.77 -5.27
N ILE A 159 -4.53 -0.04 -4.16
CA ILE A 159 -3.96 -0.57 -2.92
C ILE A 159 -4.81 -1.72 -2.38
N GLN A 160 -6.14 -1.61 -2.34
CA GLN A 160 -7.03 -2.73 -1.96
C GLN A 160 -6.78 -3.99 -2.78
N THR A 161 -6.51 -3.82 -4.09
CA THR A 161 -6.30 -4.96 -4.99
C THR A 161 -4.92 -5.61 -4.79
N LEU A 162 -3.88 -4.81 -4.53
CA LEU A 162 -2.50 -5.28 -4.45
C LEU A 162 -2.07 -5.68 -3.02
N THR A 163 -2.74 -5.19 -1.99
CA THR A 163 -2.29 -5.36 -0.59
C THR A 163 -2.18 -6.82 -0.19
N PHE A 164 -3.20 -7.65 -0.43
CA PHE A 164 -3.17 -9.05 0.00
C PHE A 164 -2.13 -9.93 -0.75
N PRO A 165 -1.98 -9.83 -2.08
CA PRO A 165 -0.88 -10.48 -2.79
C PRO A 165 0.51 -10.07 -2.28
N ILE A 166 0.72 -8.76 -2.03
CA ILE A 166 1.98 -8.24 -1.48
C ILE A 166 2.19 -8.75 -0.05
N LEU A 167 1.16 -8.72 0.78
CA LEU A 167 1.24 -9.20 2.16
C LEU A 167 1.57 -10.69 2.22
N ALA A 168 0.98 -11.50 1.33
CA ALA A 168 1.26 -12.93 1.25
C ALA A 168 2.71 -13.21 0.82
N SER A 169 3.22 -12.49 -0.19
CA SER A 169 4.61 -12.67 -0.63
C SER A 169 5.62 -12.21 0.42
N LEU A 170 5.36 -11.09 1.09
CA LEU A 170 6.17 -10.59 2.19
C LEU A 170 6.15 -11.54 3.40
N ALA A 171 4.98 -12.06 3.79
CA ALA A 171 4.88 -13.03 4.88
C ALA A 171 5.67 -14.31 4.57
N LEU A 172 5.54 -14.86 3.36
CA LEU A 172 6.33 -16.02 2.93
C LEU A 172 7.84 -15.73 2.92
N ALA A 173 8.25 -14.54 2.47
CA ALA A 173 9.65 -14.14 2.50
C ALA A 173 10.18 -14.03 3.93
N LEU A 174 9.39 -13.53 4.88
CA LEU A 174 9.75 -13.44 6.29
C LEU A 174 9.85 -14.81 6.96
N GLU A 175 9.00 -15.75 6.54
CA GLU A 175 8.99 -17.13 7.04
C GLU A 175 10.16 -17.96 6.50
N ALA A 176 10.46 -17.84 5.20
CA ALA A 176 11.49 -18.63 4.53
C ALA A 176 12.92 -18.09 4.75
N SER A 177 13.08 -16.82 5.10
CA SER A 177 14.41 -16.20 5.17
C SER A 177 15.07 -16.36 6.54
N SER A 178 16.34 -16.79 6.51
CA SER A 178 17.27 -16.77 7.65
C SER A 178 18.18 -15.53 7.64
N SER A 179 18.18 -14.75 6.56
CA SER A 179 19.04 -13.58 6.38
C SER A 179 18.46 -12.33 7.04
N GLU A 180 19.26 -11.66 7.87
CA GLU A 180 18.87 -10.42 8.54
C GLU A 180 18.53 -9.29 7.56
N VAL A 181 19.24 -9.20 6.42
CA VAL A 181 19.01 -8.17 5.40
C VAL A 181 17.61 -8.31 4.80
N ILE A 182 17.21 -9.55 4.47
CA ILE A 182 15.88 -9.83 3.90
C ILE A 182 14.80 -9.54 4.94
N ASN A 183 15.00 -9.97 6.18
CA ASN A 183 14.08 -9.70 7.29
C ASN A 183 13.86 -8.18 7.49
N ASN A 184 14.93 -7.38 7.43
CA ASN A 184 14.82 -5.93 7.56
C ASN A 184 14.04 -5.29 6.41
N LEU A 185 14.33 -5.68 5.16
CA LEU A 185 13.65 -5.15 3.98
C LEU A 185 12.16 -5.51 3.97
N VAL A 186 11.82 -6.75 4.37
CA VAL A 186 10.43 -7.21 4.46
C VAL A 186 9.68 -6.44 5.55
N LEU A 187 10.28 -6.25 6.73
CA LEU A 187 9.66 -5.48 7.81
C LEU A 187 9.47 -4.00 7.43
N GLU A 188 10.44 -3.39 6.74
CA GLU A 188 10.31 -2.04 6.20
C GLU A 188 9.17 -1.96 5.16
N SER A 189 9.06 -2.97 4.29
CA SER A 189 7.97 -3.08 3.32
C SER A 189 6.59 -3.19 3.99
N LEU A 190 6.48 -3.97 5.07
CA LEU A 190 5.27 -4.07 5.88
C LEU A 190 4.95 -2.76 6.62
N SER A 191 5.97 -2.02 7.06
CA SER A 191 5.82 -0.68 7.66
C SER A 191 5.24 0.32 6.67
N MET A 192 5.75 0.33 5.43
CA MET A 192 5.23 1.16 4.35
C MET A 192 3.79 0.79 4.00
N LEU A 193 3.49 -0.51 3.89
CA LEU A 193 2.13 -1.00 3.60
C LEU A 193 1.14 -0.62 4.72
N SER A 194 1.58 -0.67 5.98
CA SER A 194 0.78 -0.20 7.11
C SER A 194 0.59 1.32 7.10
N SER A 195 1.61 2.08 6.74
CA SER A 195 1.54 3.55 6.67
C SER A 195 0.57 3.99 5.58
N LEU A 196 0.60 3.33 4.41
CA LEU A 196 -0.34 3.56 3.31
C LEU A 196 -1.78 3.19 3.70
N SER A 197 -1.98 2.04 4.34
CA SER A 197 -3.30 1.63 4.82
C SER A 197 -3.81 2.46 6.02
N GLY A 198 -2.93 3.22 6.67
CA GLY A 198 -3.25 4.17 7.73
C GLY A 198 -3.79 5.52 7.26
N ILE A 199 -3.81 5.77 5.95
CA ILE A 199 -4.40 6.98 5.38
C ILE A 199 -5.93 6.85 5.42
N SER A 200 -6.57 7.65 6.28
CA SER A 200 -8.02 7.62 6.54
C SER A 200 -8.87 7.77 5.27
N SER A 201 -8.41 8.58 4.32
CA SER A 201 -9.10 8.82 3.05
C SER A 201 -9.14 7.61 2.11
N LEU A 202 -8.23 6.64 2.27
CA LEU A 202 -8.17 5.44 1.43
C LEU A 202 -9.08 4.31 1.92
N ARG A 203 -9.60 4.39 3.16
CA ARG A 203 -10.52 3.40 3.75
C ARG A 203 -10.00 1.96 3.73
N LEU A 204 -8.74 1.80 4.12
CA LEU A 204 -8.01 0.53 4.09
C LEU A 204 -7.94 -0.14 5.47
N SER A 205 -9.03 -0.08 6.25
CA SER A 205 -9.06 -0.62 7.62
C SER A 205 -8.86 -2.13 7.68
N VAL A 206 -9.39 -2.86 6.69
CA VAL A 206 -9.25 -4.32 6.58
C VAL A 206 -7.81 -4.68 6.24
N GLU A 207 -7.22 -3.99 5.29
CA GLU A 207 -5.84 -4.16 4.86
C GLU A 207 -4.87 -3.85 6.01
N ARG A 208 -5.09 -2.74 6.72
CA ARG A 208 -4.30 -2.37 7.91
C ARG A 208 -4.39 -3.45 9.00
N SER A 209 -5.61 -3.96 9.26
CA SER A 209 -5.83 -5.05 10.21
C SER A 209 -5.15 -6.35 9.77
N ALA A 210 -5.16 -6.65 8.46
CA ALA A 210 -4.50 -7.81 7.89
C ALA A 210 -2.97 -7.74 8.05
N VAL A 211 -2.36 -6.56 7.88
CA VAL A 211 -0.92 -6.36 8.12
C VAL A 211 -0.58 -6.66 9.58
N VAL A 212 -1.35 -6.13 10.54
CA VAL A 212 -1.12 -6.40 11.97
C VAL A 212 -1.29 -7.89 12.29
N ASN A 213 -2.32 -8.54 11.77
CA ASN A 213 -2.58 -9.96 11.99
C ASN A 213 -1.56 -10.89 11.29
N ALA A 214 -0.93 -10.42 10.20
CA ALA A 214 0.21 -11.13 9.61
C ALA A 214 1.44 -10.99 10.51
N LEU A 215 1.75 -9.77 10.98
CA LEU A 215 2.88 -9.50 11.87
C LEU A 215 2.78 -10.25 13.20
N SER A 216 1.58 -10.40 13.76
CA SER A 216 1.38 -11.07 15.05
C SER A 216 1.91 -12.51 15.03
N LYS A 217 1.75 -13.23 13.92
CA LYS A 217 2.27 -14.60 13.72
C LYS A 217 3.79 -14.68 13.79
N PHE A 218 4.49 -13.58 13.50
CA PHE A 218 5.95 -13.49 13.55
C PHE A 218 6.48 -12.97 14.90
N THR A 219 5.63 -12.76 15.91
CA THR A 219 6.08 -12.32 17.23
C THR A 219 6.48 -13.47 18.15
N LYS A 220 6.06 -14.70 17.84
CA LYS A 220 6.19 -15.90 18.69
C LYS A 220 5.58 -15.73 20.09
N LEU A 221 4.64 -14.78 20.25
CA LEU A 221 3.96 -14.51 21.53
C LEU A 221 2.58 -15.17 21.62
N ASP A 222 2.40 -16.33 20.99
CA ASP A 222 1.12 -17.06 20.98
C ASP A 222 0.78 -17.70 22.33
N HIS A 223 1.80 -17.98 23.15
CA HIS A 223 1.64 -18.54 24.49
C HIS A 223 1.67 -17.44 25.55
N VAL A 224 0.79 -17.56 26.54
CA VAL A 224 0.76 -16.67 27.69
C VAL A 224 2.05 -16.82 28.51
N TRP A 225 2.75 -15.71 28.70
CA TRP A 225 3.90 -15.64 29.59
C TRP A 225 3.42 -15.57 31.03
N THR A 226 3.82 -16.55 31.84
CA THR A 226 3.43 -16.63 33.25
C THR A 226 4.64 -16.80 34.15
N ARG A 227 4.46 -16.58 35.46
CA ARG A 227 5.50 -16.82 36.46
C ARG A 227 6.09 -18.23 36.42
N ALA A 228 5.33 -19.24 36.01
CA ALA A 228 5.83 -20.61 35.81
C ALA A 228 6.75 -20.73 34.57
N SER A 229 6.54 -19.88 33.57
CA SER A 229 7.37 -19.75 32.37
C SER A 229 8.76 -19.19 32.68
N VAL A 230 8.92 -18.37 33.73
CA VAL A 230 10.23 -17.83 34.17
C VAL A 230 11.22 -18.93 34.56
N ARG A 231 10.69 -20.04 35.10
CA ARG A 231 11.48 -21.18 35.59
C ARG A 231 11.68 -22.27 34.54
N THR A 232 10.90 -22.25 33.45
CA THR A 232 10.86 -23.32 32.47
C THR A 232 11.36 -22.84 31.11
N SER A 233 12.25 -23.60 30.46
CA SER A 233 12.73 -23.32 29.09
C SER A 233 11.67 -23.59 28.00
N ARG A 234 10.38 -23.43 28.33
CA ARG A 234 9.25 -23.65 27.41
C ARG A 234 8.89 -22.41 26.60
N THR A 235 9.51 -21.27 26.91
CA THR A 235 9.30 -20.03 26.16
C THR A 235 10.14 -20.01 24.89
N PRO A 236 9.60 -19.57 23.74
CA PRO A 236 10.38 -19.46 22.51
C PRO A 236 11.50 -18.43 22.67
N CYS A 237 12.64 -18.68 22.02
CA CYS A 237 13.73 -17.70 21.94
C CYS A 237 13.34 -16.56 20.98
N LEU A 238 13.29 -15.35 21.52
CA LEU A 238 13.06 -14.12 20.76
C LEU A 238 14.37 -13.65 20.13
N THR A 239 14.29 -13.24 18.88
CA THR A 239 15.39 -12.60 18.16
C THR A 239 15.00 -11.16 17.82
N LEU A 240 15.96 -10.41 17.25
CA LEU A 240 15.74 -9.04 16.81
C LEU A 240 14.60 -8.93 15.77
N ARG A 241 14.36 -9.98 14.99
CA ARG A 241 13.26 -10.06 14.02
C ARG A 241 11.90 -9.99 14.72
N GLU A 242 11.66 -10.85 15.71
CA GLU A 242 10.41 -10.86 16.46
C GLU A 242 10.19 -9.53 17.20
N ILE A 243 11.24 -8.95 17.78
CA ILE A 243 11.17 -7.62 18.43
C ILE A 243 10.80 -6.51 17.46
N LYS A 244 11.40 -6.47 16.26
CA LYS A 244 11.04 -5.48 15.25
C LYS A 244 9.58 -5.60 14.83
N ALA A 245 9.05 -6.82 14.72
CA ALA A 245 7.62 -7.05 14.45
C ALA A 245 6.75 -6.50 15.61
N ILE A 246 7.10 -6.78 16.86
CA ILE A 246 6.38 -6.26 18.04
C ILE A 246 6.38 -4.73 18.06
N LYS A 247 7.55 -4.09 17.87
CA LYS A 247 7.66 -2.61 17.82
C LYS A 247 6.78 -2.02 16.73
N MET A 248 6.72 -2.67 15.57
CA MET A 248 5.88 -2.22 14.47
C MET A 248 4.40 -2.31 14.83
N ILE A 249 3.95 -3.40 15.45
CA ILE A 249 2.57 -3.55 15.93
C ILE A 249 2.20 -2.45 16.93
N ILE A 250 3.10 -2.15 17.89
CA ILE A 250 2.91 -1.07 18.88
C ILE A 250 2.82 0.31 18.21
N ALA A 251 3.66 0.56 17.20
CA ALA A 251 3.61 1.81 16.44
C ALA A 251 2.28 1.94 15.67
N ILE A 252 1.83 0.85 15.04
CA ILE A 252 0.56 0.83 14.27
C ILE A 252 -0.64 1.01 15.19
N SER A 253 -0.62 0.44 16.39
CA SER A 253 -1.72 0.55 17.36
C SER A 253 -1.81 1.93 18.01
N SER A 254 -0.69 2.66 18.09
CA SER A 254 -0.64 4.03 18.61
C SER A 254 -1.28 5.07 17.68
N ASP A 255 -1.48 4.73 16.41
CA ASP A 255 -1.96 5.63 15.38
C ASP A 255 -3.48 5.47 15.17
N THR A 256 -4.26 6.45 15.63
CA THR A 256 -5.73 6.38 15.80
C THR A 256 -6.53 6.76 14.55
N ASN A 257 -5.86 7.00 13.43
CA ASN A 257 -6.47 7.54 12.21
C ASN A 257 -7.39 6.52 11.49
N VAL A 258 -7.21 5.23 11.74
CA VAL A 258 -7.97 4.16 11.09
C VAL A 258 -8.35 3.09 12.12
N VAL A 259 -9.64 2.71 12.12
CA VAL A 259 -10.17 1.65 12.98
C VAL A 259 -9.63 0.29 12.54
N ILE A 260 -9.06 -0.47 13.48
CA ILE A 260 -8.45 -1.80 13.24
C ILE A 260 -9.12 -2.89 14.11
N SER A 261 -10.45 -2.93 14.06
CA SER A 261 -11.29 -3.80 14.90
C SER A 261 -10.84 -5.27 14.95
N ASP A 262 -10.49 -5.83 13.80
CA ASP A 262 -10.12 -7.25 13.66
C ASP A 262 -8.69 -7.55 14.19
N ALA A 263 -7.92 -6.52 14.53
CA ALA A 263 -6.55 -6.65 15.01
C ALA A 263 -6.40 -6.36 16.52
N TYR A 264 -7.41 -5.77 17.18
CA TYR A 264 -7.30 -5.41 18.61
C TYR A 264 -7.00 -6.61 19.51
N GLY A 265 -7.55 -7.79 19.21
CA GLY A 265 -7.24 -9.01 19.96
C GLY A 265 -5.75 -9.37 19.92
N ALA A 266 -5.15 -9.37 18.73
CA ALA A 266 -3.73 -9.67 18.56
C ALA A 266 -2.84 -8.59 19.22
N ILE A 267 -3.19 -7.31 19.05
CA ILE A 267 -2.45 -6.18 19.63
C ILE A 267 -2.44 -6.28 21.16
N LEU A 268 -3.60 -6.49 21.78
CA LEU A 268 -3.74 -6.53 23.23
C LEU A 268 -3.09 -7.78 23.83
N ALA A 269 -3.17 -8.93 23.15
CA ALA A 269 -2.47 -10.13 23.57
C ALA A 269 -0.94 -9.94 23.56
N ILE A 270 -0.40 -9.31 22.52
CA ILE A 270 1.02 -8.97 22.43
C ILE A 270 1.40 -7.97 23.53
N ALA A 271 0.61 -6.91 23.74
CA ALA A 271 0.85 -5.92 24.78
C ALA A 271 0.89 -6.55 26.18
N SER A 272 -0.06 -7.46 26.46
CA SER A 272 -0.14 -8.21 27.71
C SER A 272 1.09 -9.10 27.90
N ASN A 273 1.48 -9.88 26.88
CA ASN A 273 2.65 -10.75 26.95
C ASN A 273 3.96 -9.97 27.09
N VAL A 274 4.13 -8.84 26.40
CA VAL A 274 5.30 -7.96 26.57
C VAL A 274 5.37 -7.39 27.98
N SER A 275 4.23 -6.93 28.53
CA SER A 275 4.16 -6.45 29.91
C SER A 275 4.52 -7.55 30.90
N ARG A 276 4.01 -8.77 30.70
CA ARG A 276 4.35 -9.94 31.53
C ARG A 276 5.84 -10.28 31.48
N ILE A 277 6.48 -10.25 30.30
CA ILE A 277 7.93 -10.47 30.15
C ILE A 277 8.75 -9.45 30.96
N LEU A 278 8.29 -8.20 31.02
CA LEU A 278 8.96 -7.14 31.77
C LEU A 278 8.68 -7.26 33.28
N ASP A 279 7.41 -7.31 33.68
CA ASP A 279 6.97 -7.19 35.07
C ASP A 279 7.13 -8.49 35.87
N GLU A 280 6.81 -9.65 35.29
CA GLU A 280 6.93 -10.92 36.00
C GLU A 280 8.39 -11.30 36.22
N TYR A 281 9.28 -10.92 35.30
CA TYR A 281 10.72 -11.11 35.46
C TYR A 281 11.26 -10.30 36.64
N GLU A 282 10.97 -9.00 36.69
CA GLU A 282 11.42 -8.12 37.80
C GLU A 282 10.85 -8.58 39.14
N THR A 283 9.56 -8.94 39.17
CA THR A 283 8.91 -9.48 40.38
C THR A 283 9.56 -10.78 40.86
N TYR A 284 9.94 -11.66 39.93
CA TYR A 284 10.59 -12.93 40.26
C TYR A 284 12.00 -12.70 40.78
N LYS A 285 12.79 -11.84 40.13
CA LYS A 285 14.17 -11.50 40.51
C LYS A 285 14.27 -10.88 41.90
N VAL A 286 13.25 -10.15 42.36
CA VAL A 286 13.19 -9.63 43.74
C VAL A 286 12.98 -10.73 44.78
N THR A 287 12.30 -11.82 44.41
CA THR A 287 11.88 -12.87 45.35
C THR A 287 12.74 -14.14 45.32
N HIS A 288 13.54 -14.34 44.28
CA HIS A 288 14.33 -15.56 44.03
C HIS A 288 15.71 -15.23 43.50
N ASP A 289 16.65 -16.16 43.68
CA ASP A 289 18.01 -16.02 43.17
C ASP A 289 18.05 -16.16 41.64
N ASP A 290 19.00 -15.45 41.03
CA ASP A 290 19.18 -15.38 39.58
C ASP A 290 19.46 -16.74 38.91
N ARG A 291 19.91 -17.74 39.69
CA ARG A 291 20.19 -19.11 39.22
C ARG A 291 18.93 -19.95 38.98
N ASP A 292 17.80 -19.56 39.58
CA ASP A 292 16.54 -20.29 39.44
C ASP A 292 15.78 -19.94 38.16
N MET A 293 16.25 -18.92 37.43
CA MET A 293 15.65 -18.45 36.18
C MET A 293 16.26 -19.15 34.96
N SER A 294 15.43 -19.43 33.96
CA SER A 294 15.93 -19.93 32.68
C SER A 294 16.75 -18.86 31.97
N GLU A 295 17.89 -19.26 31.40
CA GLU A 295 18.73 -18.40 30.56
C GLU A 295 17.95 -17.82 29.37
N LEU A 296 16.96 -18.56 28.85
CA LEU A 296 16.06 -18.05 27.79
C LEU A 296 15.18 -16.90 28.30
N THR A 297 14.70 -16.97 29.55
CA THR A 297 13.90 -15.90 30.14
C THR A 297 14.76 -14.65 30.35
N LYS A 298 15.99 -14.79 30.84
CA LYS A 298 16.94 -13.67 30.98
C LYS A 298 17.24 -13.02 29.63
N HIS A 299 17.54 -13.83 28.62
CA HIS A 299 17.78 -13.37 27.24
C HIS A 299 16.58 -12.60 26.70
N ASN A 300 15.39 -13.20 26.75
CA ASN A 300 14.16 -12.59 26.23
C ASN A 300 13.80 -11.30 26.98
N HIS A 301 13.94 -11.27 28.31
CA HIS A 301 13.72 -10.07 29.10
C HIS A 301 14.70 -8.96 28.72
N ALA A 302 16.01 -9.25 28.66
CA ALA A 302 17.02 -8.27 28.30
C ALA A 302 16.77 -7.68 26.90
N LEU A 303 16.42 -8.53 25.94
CA LEU A 303 16.16 -8.13 24.56
C LEU A 303 14.86 -7.31 24.44
N VAL A 304 13.79 -7.68 25.15
CA VAL A 304 12.56 -6.85 25.20
C VAL A 304 12.85 -5.51 25.88
N HIS A 305 13.54 -5.50 27.02
CA HIS A 305 13.86 -4.29 27.79
C HIS A 305 14.76 -3.31 27.02
N GLU A 306 15.73 -3.81 26.23
CA GLU A 306 16.62 -2.99 25.42
C GLU A 306 15.86 -2.24 24.32
N TYR A 307 14.90 -2.91 23.67
CA TYR A 307 14.26 -2.40 22.46
C TYR A 307 12.85 -1.84 22.68
N ILE A 308 12.08 -2.30 23.67
CA ILE A 308 10.68 -1.91 23.89
C ILE A 308 10.57 -1.23 25.25
N ARG A 309 10.14 0.05 25.25
CA ARG A 309 9.91 0.77 26.50
C ARG A 309 8.51 0.47 27.02
N GLN A 310 8.38 0.35 28.33
CA GLN A 310 7.09 0.13 28.99
C GLN A 310 6.05 1.24 28.67
N ARG A 311 6.53 2.46 28.42
CA ARG A 311 5.71 3.59 27.94
C ARG A 311 5.07 3.30 26.57
N ASP A 312 5.78 2.63 25.66
CA ASP A 312 5.28 2.33 24.32
C ASP A 312 4.19 1.26 24.39
N VAL A 313 4.27 0.34 25.36
CA VAL A 313 3.18 -0.63 25.60
C VAL A 313 1.98 0.06 26.24
N ALA A 314 2.23 0.97 27.19
CA ALA A 314 1.17 1.76 27.83
C ALA A 314 0.41 2.65 26.83
N SER A 315 1.07 3.12 25.76
CA SER A 315 0.41 3.98 24.76
C SER A 315 -0.78 3.29 24.08
N ILE A 316 -0.74 1.96 23.93
CA ILE A 316 -1.82 1.15 23.37
C ILE A 316 -3.12 1.32 24.18
N TYR A 317 -3.00 1.44 25.50
CA TYR A 317 -4.14 1.65 26.38
C TYR A 317 -4.56 3.13 26.40
N THR A 318 -3.63 4.08 26.28
CA THR A 318 -3.97 5.51 26.20
C THR A 318 -4.77 5.87 24.93
N VAL A 319 -4.63 5.08 23.87
CA VAL A 319 -5.41 5.22 22.64
C VAL A 319 -6.92 5.09 22.89
N CYS A 320 -7.34 4.39 23.95
CA CYS A 320 -8.74 4.25 24.33
C CYS A 320 -9.47 5.59 24.47
N GLU A 321 -8.78 6.64 24.91
CA GLU A 321 -9.35 7.98 25.08
C GLU A 321 -9.75 8.63 23.75
N ARG A 322 -9.17 8.18 22.63
CA ARG A 322 -9.31 8.77 21.30
C ARG A 322 -9.96 7.81 20.30
N LEU A 323 -10.49 6.68 20.76
CA LEU A 323 -11.14 5.72 19.89
C LEU A 323 -12.46 6.30 19.32
N PRO A 324 -12.71 6.15 18.01
CA PRO A 324 -14.00 6.49 17.44
C PRO A 324 -15.09 5.53 17.95
N GLN A 325 -16.35 5.97 17.93
CA GLN A 325 -17.47 5.25 18.58
C GLN A 325 -17.65 3.81 18.08
N ASP A 326 -17.37 3.55 16.81
CA ASP A 326 -17.44 2.24 16.16
C ASP A 326 -16.30 1.29 16.57
N ALA A 327 -15.20 1.80 17.11
CA ALA A 327 -14.05 1.02 17.58
C ALA A 327 -14.13 0.63 19.06
N ILE A 328 -14.94 1.33 19.88
CA ILE A 328 -15.02 1.13 21.33
C ILE A 328 -15.48 -0.30 21.68
N VAL A 329 -16.58 -0.77 21.09
CA VAL A 329 -17.13 -2.10 21.39
C VAL A 329 -16.18 -3.23 20.98
N PRO A 330 -15.62 -3.25 19.74
CA PRO A 330 -14.59 -4.22 19.35
C PRO A 330 -13.38 -4.20 20.28
N PHE A 331 -12.89 -3.02 20.66
CA PHE A 331 -11.74 -2.88 21.55
C PHE A 331 -12.02 -3.46 22.94
N ILE A 332 -13.15 -3.10 23.58
CA ILE A 332 -13.51 -3.62 24.90
C ILE A 332 -13.69 -5.13 24.86
N ARG A 333 -14.33 -5.69 23.82
CA ARG A 333 -14.46 -7.14 23.66
C ARG A 333 -13.11 -7.85 23.55
N ALA A 334 -12.18 -7.26 22.81
CA ALA A 334 -10.82 -7.78 22.71
C ALA A 334 -10.10 -7.70 24.07
N LEU A 335 -10.27 -6.60 24.81
CA LEU A 335 -9.67 -6.41 26.13
C LEU A 335 -10.20 -7.42 27.15
N THR A 336 -11.51 -7.68 27.17
CA THR A 336 -12.11 -8.70 28.04
C THR A 336 -11.59 -10.09 27.69
N ALA A 337 -11.51 -10.41 26.40
CA ALA A 337 -11.01 -11.71 25.94
C ALA A 337 -9.55 -11.97 26.33
N VAL A 338 -8.69 -10.94 26.30
CA VAL A 338 -7.29 -11.04 26.73
C VAL A 338 -7.16 -11.08 28.25
N SER A 339 -8.07 -10.45 28.99
CA SER A 339 -8.07 -10.46 30.46
C SER A 339 -8.51 -11.81 31.05
N GLU A 340 -9.29 -12.59 30.28
CA GLU A 340 -9.71 -13.95 30.64
C GLU A 340 -8.63 -15.02 30.38
N GLN A 341 -7.52 -14.67 29.71
CA GLN A 341 -6.38 -15.54 29.39
C GLN A 341 -5.21 -15.39 30.39
#